data_AF-A0AA88XWL5-F1
#
_entry.id   AF-A0AA88XWL5-F1
#
_cell.length_a   1.000
_cell.length_b   1.000
_cell.length_c   1.000
_cell.angle_alpha   90.00
_cell.angle_beta   90.00
_cell.angle_gamma   90.00
#
_symmetry.space_group_name_H-M   'P 1'
#
loop_
_entity.id
_entity.type
_entity.pdbx_description
1 polymer ?
#
loop_
_entity_poly.entity_id
_entity_poly.type
_entity_poly.pdbx_seq_one_letter_code
_entity_poly.pdbx_strand_id
1 'polypeptide(L)'
;MAIGGSRFAQTTEEDRDLKRIKLNSDKTLMANKTVAKVFKEYLSEIGETVEYEQFHDLKLDECLGHFYMDLRKGDGSYYNANSLESIRHGINQHLKCPPFNRKTDIIKDSAFTDSKTCFKAVLAETKRIGKGDVEHYPIITEADLQTLYTSTYLSITTSQGLLNKVQFDVRMFFCHRGNQNMHRMTTFISVFTDENSGRKFVEKVVDEATKNHRLDKEYSSGIMPELRGQ
;
A
#
# COMPACT_ATOMS: atom_id res chain seq x y z
N MET A 1 43.03 -26.24 -1.41
CA MET A 1 42.92 -25.21 -0.36
C MET A 1 41.49 -24.71 -0.37
N ALA A 2 40.71 -25.03 0.67
CA ALA A 2 39.35 -24.50 0.81
C ALA A 2 39.47 -23.02 1.19
N ILE A 3 38.97 -22.13 0.33
CA ILE A 3 38.83 -20.71 0.66
C ILE A 3 37.73 -20.66 1.72
N GLY A 4 38.14 -20.58 2.99
CA GLY A 4 37.22 -20.44 4.11
C GLY A 4 36.38 -19.19 3.92
N GLY A 5 35.08 -19.35 3.69
CA GLY A 5 34.15 -18.23 3.65
C GLY A 5 34.19 -17.49 4.98
N SER A 6 34.65 -16.24 4.97
CA SER A 6 34.56 -15.36 6.14
C SER A 6 33.11 -15.25 6.58
N ARG A 7 32.86 -15.40 7.89
CA ARG A 7 31.55 -15.15 8.51
C ARG A 7 31.01 -13.75 8.18
N PHE A 8 31.90 -12.79 7.94
CA PHE A 8 31.55 -11.39 7.66
C PHE A 8 31.86 -11.06 6.21
N ALA A 9 30.80 -10.93 5.41
CA ALA A 9 30.90 -10.41 4.05
C ALA A 9 31.15 -8.90 4.10
N GLN A 10 32.24 -8.44 3.48
CA GLN A 10 32.51 -7.01 3.28
C GLN A 10 31.58 -6.49 2.18
N THR A 11 30.41 -5.99 2.60
CA THR A 11 29.35 -5.52 1.69
C THR A 11 29.67 -4.09 1.23
N THR A 12 29.65 -3.85 -0.09
CA THR A 12 29.93 -2.54 -0.70
C THR A 12 28.82 -1.52 -0.38
N GLU A 13 29.06 -0.24 -0.65
CA GLU A 13 28.02 0.79 -0.51
C GLU A 13 26.85 0.57 -1.49
N GLU A 14 27.16 0.18 -2.72
CA GLU A 14 26.17 -0.19 -3.74
C GLU A 14 25.28 -1.35 -3.27
N ASP A 15 25.86 -2.40 -2.67
CA ASP A 15 25.11 -3.52 -2.13
C ASP A 15 24.19 -3.09 -0.98
N ARG A 16 24.63 -2.13 -0.15
CA ARG A 16 23.81 -1.58 0.95
C ARG A 16 22.64 -0.79 0.38
N ASP A 17 22.86 0.01 -0.66
CA ASP A 17 21.82 0.79 -1.30
C ASP A 17 20.82 -0.08 -2.05
N LEU A 18 21.27 -1.11 -2.76
CA LEU A 18 20.39 -2.13 -3.36
C LEU A 18 19.53 -2.82 -2.31
N LYS A 19 20.09 -3.15 -1.14
CA LYS A 19 19.34 -3.73 -0.01
C LYS A 19 18.31 -2.74 0.55
N ARG A 20 18.66 -1.46 0.68
CA ARG A 20 17.73 -0.40 1.14
C ARG A 20 16.59 -0.17 0.16
N ILE A 21 16.88 -0.12 -1.15
CA ILE A 21 15.86 0.04 -2.20
C ILE A 21 14.84 -1.11 -2.13
N LYS A 22 15.33 -2.35 -1.95
CA LYS A 22 14.49 -3.56 -1.82
C LYS A 22 13.61 -3.59 -0.57
N LEU A 23 13.82 -2.69 0.40
CA LEU A 23 12.92 -2.57 1.55
C LEU A 23 11.50 -2.18 1.09
N ASN A 24 11.43 -1.29 0.09
CA ASN A 24 10.18 -0.81 -0.48
C ASN A 24 9.77 -1.64 -1.71
N SER A 25 8.48 -1.61 -2.05
CA SER A 25 8.01 -2.20 -3.31
C SER A 25 8.27 -1.26 -4.49
N ASP A 26 8.44 -1.80 -5.70
CA ASP A 26 8.63 -0.97 -6.90
C ASP A 26 7.49 0.04 -7.09
N LYS A 27 6.26 -0.35 -6.75
CA LYS A 27 5.09 0.55 -6.77
C LYS A 27 5.24 1.71 -5.78
N THR A 28 5.73 1.43 -4.56
CA THR A 28 5.99 2.44 -3.55
C THR A 28 7.10 3.39 -4.00
N LEU A 29 8.18 2.86 -4.57
CA LEU A 29 9.29 3.68 -5.10
C LEU A 29 8.81 4.59 -6.23
N MET A 30 7.99 4.07 -7.15
CA MET A 30 7.39 4.88 -8.21
C MET A 30 6.46 5.97 -7.67
N ALA A 31 5.61 5.64 -6.69
CA ALA A 31 4.74 6.63 -6.04
C ALA A 31 5.55 7.74 -5.35
N ASN A 32 6.62 7.39 -4.63
CA ASN A 32 7.51 8.36 -4.00
C ASN A 32 8.17 9.28 -5.04
N LYS A 33 8.64 8.72 -6.17
CA LYS A 33 9.19 9.51 -7.29
C LYS A 33 8.17 10.45 -7.91
N THR A 34 6.93 9.99 -8.10
CA THR A 34 5.85 10.85 -8.62
C THR A 34 5.59 12.02 -7.68
N VAL A 35 5.50 11.77 -6.38
CA VAL A 35 5.31 12.83 -5.39
C VAL A 35 6.51 13.79 -5.35
N ALA A 36 7.73 13.26 -5.40
CA ALA A 36 8.95 14.07 -5.48
C ALA A 36 8.93 15.01 -6.70
N LYS A 37 8.44 14.53 -7.84
CA LYS A 37 8.27 15.33 -9.06
C LYS A 37 7.27 16.48 -8.86
N VAL A 38 6.14 16.22 -8.20
CA VAL A 38 5.14 17.26 -7.89
C VAL A 38 5.75 18.38 -7.05
N PHE A 39 6.61 18.04 -6.07
CA PHE A 39 7.29 19.08 -5.29
C PHE A 39 8.32 19.85 -6.14
N LYS A 40 9.06 19.20 -7.05
CA LYS A 40 9.94 19.90 -8.00
C LYS A 40 9.18 20.85 -8.93
N GLU A 41 8.03 20.41 -9.43
CA GLU A 41 7.14 21.23 -10.26
C GLU A 41 6.68 22.47 -9.50
N TYR A 42 6.22 22.31 -8.26
CA TYR A 42 5.87 23.43 -7.39
C TYR A 42 7.03 24.42 -7.19
N LEU A 43 8.23 23.93 -6.85
CA LEU A 43 9.40 24.80 -6.67
C LEU A 43 9.72 25.57 -7.95
N SER A 44 9.61 24.93 -9.11
CA SER A 44 9.80 25.59 -10.40
C SER A 44 8.74 26.67 -10.67
N GLU A 45 7.49 26.46 -10.26
CA GLU A 45 6.40 27.43 -10.44
C GLU A 45 6.60 28.68 -9.58
N ILE A 46 7.09 28.54 -8.35
CA ILE A 46 7.40 29.67 -7.47
C ILE A 46 8.76 30.31 -7.75
N GLY A 47 9.48 29.85 -8.79
CA GLY A 47 10.78 30.40 -9.20
C GLY A 47 11.95 30.01 -8.30
N GLU A 48 11.82 28.93 -7.53
CA GLU A 48 12.81 28.43 -6.59
C GLU A 48 13.68 27.31 -7.19
N THR A 49 14.80 26.99 -6.55
CA THR A 49 15.68 25.90 -7.01
C THR A 49 15.00 24.52 -6.85
N VAL A 50 14.99 23.70 -7.90
CA VAL A 50 14.32 22.39 -7.90
C VAL A 50 15.10 21.27 -7.19
N GLU A 51 16.38 21.47 -6.90
CA GLU A 51 17.28 20.52 -6.23
C GLU A 51 17.12 20.59 -4.70
N TYR A 52 15.88 20.43 -4.24
CA TYR A 52 15.53 20.52 -2.81
C TYR A 52 16.18 19.42 -1.96
N GLU A 53 16.65 18.34 -2.58
CA GLU A 53 17.36 17.28 -1.88
C GLU A 53 18.65 17.79 -1.21
N GLN A 54 19.22 18.89 -1.73
CA GLN A 54 20.42 19.56 -1.22
C GLN A 54 20.13 20.73 -0.28
N PHE A 55 18.86 21.08 -0.06
CA PHE A 55 18.50 22.21 0.80
C PHE A 55 18.88 21.97 2.24
N HIS A 56 19.38 23.02 2.90
CA HIS A 56 19.50 23.04 4.35
C HIS A 56 18.12 22.86 5.00
N ASP A 57 18.05 22.20 6.16
CA ASP A 57 16.78 21.81 6.80
C ASP A 57 15.84 23.00 6.99
N LEU A 58 16.35 24.16 7.42
CA LEU A 58 15.55 25.39 7.58
C LEU A 58 14.84 25.84 6.29
N LYS A 59 15.57 25.84 5.16
CA LYS A 59 15.00 26.22 3.86
C LYS A 59 13.99 25.17 3.39
N LEU A 60 14.31 23.90 3.60
CA LEU A 60 13.40 22.81 3.25
C LEU A 60 12.11 22.87 4.07
N ASP A 61 12.19 23.21 5.37
CA ASP A 61 11.02 23.38 6.24
C ASP A 61 10.07 24.47 5.72
N GLU A 62 10.61 25.66 5.42
CA GLU A 62 9.84 26.78 4.87
C GLU A 62 9.19 26.41 3.53
N CYS A 63 9.95 25.86 2.57
CA CYS A 63 9.41 25.47 1.26
C CYS A 63 8.32 24.38 1.38
N LEU A 64 8.49 23.42 2.30
CA LEU A 64 7.47 22.39 2.54
C LEU A 64 6.21 22.98 3.19
N GLY A 65 6.36 23.96 4.08
CA GLY A 65 5.23 24.68 4.68
C GLY A 65 4.34 25.33 3.63
N HIS A 66 4.94 26.12 2.74
CA HIS A 66 4.23 26.73 1.61
C HIS A 66 3.63 25.69 0.68
N PHE A 67 4.41 24.68 0.30
CA PHE A 67 3.93 23.61 -0.57
C PHE A 67 2.67 22.95 -0.03
N TYR A 68 2.61 22.58 1.25
CA TYR A 68 1.42 21.94 1.81
C TYR A 68 0.18 22.84 1.79
N MET A 69 0.34 24.15 1.97
CA MET A 69 -0.76 25.12 1.91
C MET A 69 -1.30 25.28 0.48
N ASP A 70 -0.40 25.32 -0.50
CA ASP A 70 -0.70 25.61 -1.89
C ASP A 70 -1.14 24.36 -2.68
N LEU A 71 -0.83 23.17 -2.17
CA LEU A 71 -1.05 21.90 -2.86
C LEU A 71 -2.54 21.67 -3.21
N ARG A 72 -2.83 21.55 -4.51
CA ARG A 72 -4.14 21.19 -5.07
C ARG A 72 -3.99 20.11 -6.14
N LYS A 73 -5.08 19.41 -6.45
CA LYS A 73 -5.14 18.51 -7.60
C LYS A 73 -5.11 19.33 -8.90
N GLY A 74 -4.88 18.65 -10.04
CA GLY A 74 -4.88 19.31 -11.35
C GLY A 74 -6.21 19.95 -11.76
N ASP A 75 -7.32 19.58 -11.11
CA ASP A 75 -8.64 20.22 -11.27
C ASP A 75 -8.87 21.40 -10.29
N GLY A 76 -7.87 21.77 -9.50
CA GLY A 76 -7.94 22.80 -8.46
C GLY A 76 -8.58 22.34 -7.15
N SER A 77 -9.10 21.11 -7.07
CA SER A 77 -9.76 20.61 -5.87
C SER A 77 -8.77 20.15 -4.78
N TYR A 78 -9.23 20.16 -3.52
CA TYR A 78 -8.44 19.66 -2.39
C TYR A 78 -8.21 18.14 -2.46
N TYR A 79 -7.01 17.71 -2.04
CA TYR A 79 -6.72 16.33 -1.69
C TYR A 79 -7.49 15.90 -0.44
N ASN A 80 -7.69 14.59 -0.25
CA ASN A 80 -8.17 14.05 1.02
C ASN A 80 -7.01 13.86 2.01
N ALA A 81 -7.33 13.70 3.29
CA ALA A 81 -6.33 13.63 4.36
C ALA A 81 -5.30 12.51 4.14
N ASN A 82 -5.75 11.32 3.70
CA ASN A 82 -4.87 10.19 3.42
C ASN A 82 -3.90 10.44 2.25
N SER A 83 -4.34 11.17 1.22
CA SER A 83 -3.49 11.53 0.09
C SER A 83 -2.40 12.51 0.53
N LEU A 84 -2.76 13.51 1.35
CA LEU A 84 -1.79 14.46 1.90
C LEU A 84 -0.74 13.76 2.77
N GLU A 85 -1.17 12.82 3.62
CA GLU A 85 -0.25 11.99 4.40
C GLU A 85 0.65 11.15 3.51
N SER A 86 0.11 10.54 2.47
CA SER A 86 0.88 9.75 1.50
C SER A 86 1.92 10.60 0.76
N ILE A 87 1.57 11.85 0.42
CA ILE A 87 2.48 12.82 -0.20
C ILE A 87 3.62 13.17 0.76
N ARG A 88 3.30 13.55 2.00
CA ARG A 88 4.32 13.86 3.01
C ARG A 88 5.27 12.70 3.27
N HIS A 89 4.75 11.49 3.41
CA HIS A 89 5.57 10.28 3.58
C HIS A 89 6.39 9.96 2.32
N GLY A 90 5.83 10.18 1.14
CA GLY A 90 6.52 9.99 -0.14
C GLY A 90 7.75 10.89 -0.28
N ILE A 91 7.63 12.16 0.07
CA ILE A 91 8.76 13.11 0.08
C ILE A 91 9.81 12.69 1.11
N ASN A 92 9.41 12.38 2.34
CA ASN A 92 10.34 11.93 3.39
C ASN A 92 11.12 10.68 2.95
N GLN A 93 10.43 9.72 2.34
CA GLN A 93 11.07 8.51 1.84
C GLN A 93 11.99 8.77 0.66
N HIS A 94 11.62 9.66 -0.27
CA HIS A 94 12.48 10.06 -1.39
C HIS A 94 13.81 10.64 -0.90
N LEU A 95 13.77 11.53 0.10
CA LEU A 95 14.97 12.12 0.70
C LEU A 95 15.86 11.09 1.42
N LYS A 96 15.25 10.10 2.08
CA LYS A 96 15.97 9.09 2.87
C LYS A 96 16.50 7.93 2.05
N CYS A 97 15.92 7.67 0.88
CA CYS A 97 16.33 6.58 0.01
C CYS A 97 17.54 6.98 -0.86
N PRO A 98 18.29 6.00 -1.39
CA PRO A 98 19.31 6.26 -2.41
C PRO A 98 18.72 7.00 -3.62
N PRO A 99 19.45 7.95 -4.22
CA PRO A 99 20.87 8.27 -3.96
C PRO A 99 21.10 9.27 -2.82
N PHE A 100 20.06 9.91 -2.30
CA PHE A 100 20.21 11.07 -1.39
C PHE A 100 20.58 10.67 0.04
N ASN A 101 20.06 9.53 0.53
CA ASN A 101 20.42 8.94 1.82
C ASN A 101 20.41 9.96 2.98
N ARG A 102 19.50 10.94 2.93
CA ARG A 102 19.42 12.03 3.92
C ARG A 102 19.08 11.44 5.29
N LYS A 103 19.77 11.92 6.33
CA LYS A 103 19.56 11.44 7.70
C LYS A 103 18.36 12.09 8.38
N THR A 104 17.98 13.28 7.93
CA THR A 104 16.89 14.04 8.56
C THR A 104 15.51 13.50 8.16
N ASP A 105 14.60 13.56 9.12
CA ASP A 105 13.21 13.13 9.02
C ASP A 105 12.29 14.36 9.06
N ILE A 106 11.77 14.74 7.90
CA ILE A 106 10.89 15.92 7.77
C ILE A 106 9.60 15.79 8.61
N ILE A 107 9.24 14.58 9.03
CA ILE A 107 8.05 14.29 9.85
C ILE A 107 8.38 14.37 11.33
N LYS A 108 9.53 13.86 11.76
CA LYS A 108 9.87 13.66 13.18
C LYS A 108 10.81 14.72 13.73
N ASP A 109 11.78 15.18 12.96
CA ASP A 109 12.86 16.02 13.47
C ASP A 109 12.39 17.42 13.85
N SER A 110 12.91 17.96 14.94
CA SER A 110 12.52 19.28 15.47
C SER A 110 12.89 20.45 14.56
N ALA A 111 13.77 20.25 13.58
CA ALA A 111 14.12 21.28 12.59
C ALA A 111 12.97 21.65 11.66
N PHE A 112 11.90 20.84 11.61
CA PHE A 112 10.77 21.01 10.70
C PHE A 112 9.52 21.53 11.43
N THR A 113 9.60 22.69 12.08
CA THR A 113 8.47 23.22 12.87
C THR A 113 7.40 23.88 12.02
N ASP A 114 7.80 24.63 10.99
CA ASP A 114 6.88 25.40 10.17
C ASP A 114 6.04 24.47 9.29
N SER A 115 6.70 23.59 8.54
CA SER A 115 6.02 22.60 7.69
C SER A 115 5.07 21.71 8.47
N LYS A 116 5.41 21.31 9.70
CA LYS A 116 4.51 20.53 10.58
C LYS A 116 3.27 21.32 10.98
N THR A 117 3.44 22.61 11.28
CA THR A 117 2.32 23.48 11.67
C THR A 117 1.40 23.72 10.49
N CYS A 118 1.98 24.07 9.33
CA CYS A 118 1.27 24.24 8.07
C CYS A 118 0.52 22.96 7.66
N PHE A 119 1.19 21.81 7.71
CA PHE A 119 0.57 20.52 7.39
C PHE A 119 -0.61 20.19 8.33
N LYS A 120 -0.48 20.45 9.63
CA LYS A 120 -1.58 20.27 10.58
C LYS A 120 -2.77 21.18 10.26
N ALA A 121 -2.52 22.43 9.88
CA ALA A 121 -3.57 23.37 9.48
C ALA A 121 -4.32 22.87 8.23
N VAL A 122 -3.58 22.43 7.21
CA VAL A 122 -4.15 21.86 5.97
C VAL A 122 -4.98 20.61 6.27
N LEU A 123 -4.50 19.72 7.13
CA LEU A 123 -5.26 18.55 7.56
C LEU A 123 -6.54 18.92 8.32
N ALA A 124 -6.48 19.90 9.22
CA ALA A 124 -7.65 20.37 9.95
C ALA A 124 -8.70 20.94 8.99
N GLU A 125 -8.28 21.73 8.01
CA GLU A 125 -9.17 22.28 6.99
C GLU A 125 -9.76 21.18 6.09
N THR A 126 -8.94 20.23 5.65
CA THR A 126 -9.38 19.08 4.85
C THR A 126 -10.44 18.25 5.56
N LYS A 127 -10.36 18.14 6.89
CA LYS A 127 -11.39 17.48 7.72
C LYS A 127 -12.67 18.30 7.81
N ARG A 128 -12.58 19.62 7.96
CA ARG A 128 -13.75 20.51 8.00
C ARG A 128 -14.57 20.48 6.72
N ILE A 129 -13.91 20.37 5.56
CA ILE A 129 -14.58 20.26 4.25
C ILE A 129 -15.13 18.85 3.95
N GLY A 130 -15.08 17.92 4.91
CA GLY A 130 -15.60 16.55 4.76
C GLY A 130 -14.69 15.60 3.98
N LYS A 131 -13.46 16.00 3.63
CA LYS A 131 -12.46 15.13 2.95
C LYS A 131 -11.51 14.43 3.93
N GLY A 132 -11.91 14.37 5.20
CA GLY A 132 -11.17 13.71 6.28
C GLY A 132 -11.43 12.22 6.38
N ASP A 133 -12.60 11.76 5.95
CA ASP A 133 -13.07 10.40 6.19
C ASP A 133 -12.66 9.44 5.09
N VAL A 134 -12.54 8.16 5.48
CA VAL A 134 -12.30 7.06 4.56
C VAL A 134 -13.64 6.51 4.12
N GLU A 135 -13.94 6.63 2.84
CA GLU A 135 -15.07 5.93 2.24
C GLU A 135 -14.77 4.43 2.19
N HIS A 136 -15.43 3.68 3.06
CA HIS A 136 -15.39 2.23 3.04
C HIS A 136 -16.47 1.70 2.09
N TYR A 137 -16.12 0.70 1.28
CA TYR A 137 -17.12 -0.03 0.52
C TYR A 137 -18.12 -0.69 1.48
N PRO A 138 -19.43 -0.70 1.14
CA PRO A 138 -20.42 -1.37 1.96
C PRO A 138 -20.11 -2.86 2.08
N ILE A 139 -20.43 -3.42 3.24
CA ILE A 139 -20.29 -4.86 3.49
C ILE A 139 -21.31 -5.59 2.61
N ILE A 140 -20.89 -6.64 1.91
CA ILE A 140 -21.79 -7.52 1.17
C ILE A 140 -22.65 -8.27 2.20
N THR A 141 -23.96 -8.06 2.16
CA THR A 141 -24.88 -8.72 3.10
C THR A 141 -25.18 -10.15 2.67
N GLU A 142 -25.71 -10.97 3.59
CA GLU A 142 -26.16 -12.33 3.24
C GLU A 142 -27.24 -12.30 2.14
N ALA A 143 -28.15 -11.31 2.17
CA ALA A 143 -29.16 -11.14 1.12
C ALA A 143 -28.55 -10.82 -0.25
N ASP A 144 -27.49 -10.00 -0.28
CA ASP A 144 -26.75 -9.71 -1.51
C ASP A 144 -26.03 -10.97 -2.02
N LEU A 145 -25.43 -11.77 -1.12
CA LEU A 145 -24.82 -13.05 -1.49
C LEU A 145 -25.83 -14.02 -2.08
N GLN A 146 -27.01 -14.17 -1.46
CA GLN A 146 -28.08 -15.02 -2.00
C GLN A 146 -28.52 -14.55 -3.40
N THR A 147 -28.64 -13.24 -3.59
CA THR A 147 -28.98 -12.64 -4.90
C THR A 147 -27.90 -12.92 -5.94
N LEU A 148 -26.62 -12.81 -5.57
CA LEU A 148 -25.49 -13.12 -6.44
C LEU A 148 -25.48 -14.60 -6.85
N TYR A 149 -25.61 -15.52 -5.89
CA TYR A 149 -25.60 -16.97 -6.14
C TYR A 149 -26.80 -17.47 -6.94
N THR A 150 -27.95 -16.81 -6.84
CA THR A 150 -29.15 -17.12 -7.63
C THR A 150 -29.19 -16.41 -8.99
N SER A 151 -28.24 -15.50 -9.24
CA SER A 151 -28.16 -14.79 -10.52
C SER A 151 -27.71 -15.70 -11.67
N THR A 152 -28.12 -15.34 -12.89
CA THR A 152 -27.68 -16.02 -14.11
C THR A 152 -26.15 -15.94 -14.30
N TYR A 153 -25.50 -14.93 -13.73
CA TYR A 153 -24.07 -14.68 -13.85
C TYR A 153 -23.20 -15.64 -13.04
N LEU A 154 -23.74 -16.29 -12.00
CA LEU A 154 -23.05 -17.34 -11.22
C LEU A 154 -23.66 -18.73 -11.45
N SER A 155 -24.47 -18.89 -12.50
CA SER A 155 -25.13 -20.15 -12.79
C SER A 155 -24.14 -21.25 -13.20
N ILE A 156 -24.19 -22.39 -12.50
CA ILE A 156 -23.40 -23.58 -12.82
C ILE A 156 -23.82 -24.27 -14.13
N THR A 157 -24.99 -23.90 -14.69
CA THR A 157 -25.50 -24.50 -15.93
C THR A 157 -24.85 -23.93 -17.19
N THR A 158 -24.06 -22.85 -17.06
CA THR A 158 -23.33 -22.24 -18.16
C THR A 158 -21.84 -22.24 -17.86
N SER A 159 -21.00 -22.41 -18.88
CA SER A 159 -19.55 -22.39 -18.72
C SER A 159 -19.05 -21.06 -18.13
N GLN A 160 -19.62 -19.94 -18.58
CA GLN A 160 -19.27 -18.62 -18.07
C GLN A 160 -19.74 -18.41 -16.63
N GLY A 161 -20.97 -18.84 -16.31
CA GLY A 161 -21.50 -18.71 -14.94
C GLY A 161 -20.74 -19.57 -13.94
N LEU A 162 -20.35 -20.79 -14.33
CA LEU A 162 -19.49 -21.64 -13.51
C LEU A 162 -18.13 -21.00 -13.26
N LEU A 163 -17.49 -20.44 -14.31
CA LEU A 163 -16.21 -19.75 -14.16
C LEU A 163 -16.31 -18.55 -13.22
N ASN A 164 -17.36 -17.73 -13.37
CA ASN A 164 -17.60 -16.56 -12.52
C ASN A 164 -17.84 -16.99 -11.06
N LYS A 165 -18.63 -18.04 -10.84
CA LYS A 165 -18.90 -18.59 -9.50
C LYS A 165 -17.61 -19.04 -8.82
N VAL A 166 -16.80 -19.85 -9.51
CA VAL A 166 -15.51 -20.31 -8.97
C VAL A 166 -14.60 -19.13 -8.65
N GLN A 167 -14.50 -18.13 -9.55
CA GLN A 167 -13.69 -16.94 -9.27
C GLN A 167 -14.23 -16.13 -8.10
N PHE A 168 -15.55 -15.99 -7.96
CA PHE A 168 -16.18 -15.28 -6.85
C PHE A 168 -15.89 -15.98 -5.52
N ASP A 169 -16.15 -17.28 -5.43
CA ASP A 169 -15.92 -18.10 -4.23
C ASP A 169 -14.46 -18.00 -3.78
N VAL A 170 -13.52 -18.21 -4.71
CA VAL A 170 -12.09 -18.10 -4.41
C VAL A 170 -11.71 -16.70 -3.91
N ARG A 171 -12.25 -15.64 -4.52
CA ARG A 171 -11.94 -14.27 -4.10
C ARG A 171 -12.52 -13.96 -2.72
N MET A 172 -13.73 -14.39 -2.46
CA MET A 172 -14.46 -14.15 -1.21
C MET A 172 -13.79 -14.84 -0.03
N PHE A 173 -13.38 -16.11 -0.18
CA PHE A 173 -12.85 -16.90 0.93
C PHE A 173 -11.33 -16.89 1.05
N PHE A 174 -10.58 -16.66 -0.03
CA PHE A 174 -9.11 -16.80 -0.01
C PHE A 174 -8.33 -15.53 -0.38
N CYS A 175 -8.98 -14.48 -0.88
CA CYS A 175 -8.28 -13.30 -1.41
C CYS A 175 -8.53 -12.02 -0.61
N HIS A 176 -8.00 -11.95 0.61
CA HIS A 176 -7.97 -10.72 1.42
C HIS A 176 -7.30 -9.52 0.70
N ARG A 177 -6.43 -9.76 -0.29
CA ARG A 177 -5.72 -8.71 -1.06
C ARG A 177 -6.17 -8.62 -2.52
N GLY A 178 -7.39 -9.09 -2.81
CA GLY A 178 -8.03 -8.99 -4.11
C GLY A 178 -7.19 -9.62 -5.23
N ASN A 179 -6.94 -8.85 -6.30
CA ASN A 179 -6.32 -9.36 -7.53
C ASN A 179 -4.84 -9.82 -7.37
N GLN A 180 -4.11 -9.36 -6.35
CA GLN A 180 -2.72 -9.80 -6.16
C GLN A 180 -2.63 -11.27 -5.79
N ASN A 181 -3.51 -11.72 -4.89
CA ASN A 181 -3.53 -13.10 -4.44
C ASN A 181 -4.08 -14.01 -5.55
N MET A 182 -5.08 -13.54 -6.31
CA MET A 182 -5.59 -14.25 -7.50
C MET A 182 -4.52 -14.53 -8.55
N HIS A 183 -3.71 -13.52 -8.90
CA HIS A 183 -2.71 -13.67 -9.97
C HIS A 183 -1.59 -14.65 -9.61
N ARG A 184 -1.28 -14.79 -8.31
CA ARG A 184 -0.24 -15.69 -7.79
C ARG A 184 -0.79 -17.02 -7.30
N MET A 185 -2.11 -17.21 -7.40
CA MET A 185 -2.75 -18.42 -6.92
C MET A 185 -2.34 -19.60 -7.79
N THR A 186 -1.83 -20.62 -7.13
CA THR A 186 -1.42 -21.91 -7.70
C THR A 186 -2.30 -23.01 -7.08
N THR A 187 -2.21 -24.24 -7.54
CA THR A 187 -3.12 -25.35 -7.22
C THR A 187 -2.99 -25.92 -5.79
N PHE A 188 -2.59 -25.14 -4.80
CA PHE A 188 -2.33 -25.60 -3.41
C PHE A 188 -3.56 -25.50 -2.52
N ILE A 189 -4.69 -26.02 -3.01
CA ILE A 189 -5.95 -26.01 -2.30
C ILE A 189 -6.22 -27.44 -1.82
N SER A 190 -6.24 -27.64 -0.51
CA SER A 190 -6.49 -28.96 0.10
C SER A 190 -7.91 -29.02 0.64
N VAL A 191 -8.58 -30.16 0.42
CA VAL A 191 -9.93 -30.43 0.92
C VAL A 191 -9.82 -31.28 2.19
N PHE A 192 -10.46 -30.81 3.24
CA PHE A 192 -10.54 -31.48 4.53
C PHE A 192 -12.00 -31.78 4.87
N THR A 193 -12.21 -32.71 5.79
CA THR A 193 -13.54 -33.01 6.34
C THR A 193 -13.49 -32.75 7.83
N ASP A 194 -14.40 -31.91 8.33
CA ASP A 194 -14.55 -31.65 9.75
C ASP A 194 -15.12 -32.89 10.45
N GLU A 195 -14.39 -33.44 11.42
CA GLU A 195 -14.75 -34.70 12.09
C GLU A 195 -16.04 -34.59 12.91
N ASN A 196 -16.39 -33.38 13.39
CA ASN A 196 -17.55 -33.15 14.24
C ASN A 196 -18.85 -32.94 13.44
N SER A 197 -18.76 -32.26 12.30
CA SER A 197 -19.91 -31.89 11.47
C SER A 197 -20.04 -32.73 10.19
N GLY A 198 -19.00 -33.51 9.85
CA GLY A 198 -18.91 -34.30 8.62
C GLY A 198 -18.77 -33.47 7.34
N ARG A 199 -18.57 -32.15 7.44
CA ARG A 199 -18.59 -31.22 6.30
C ARG A 199 -17.24 -31.08 5.67
N LYS A 200 -17.23 -30.93 4.34
CA LYS A 200 -15.99 -30.60 3.64
C LYS A 200 -15.69 -29.11 3.78
N PHE A 201 -14.42 -28.80 3.91
CA PHE A 201 -13.94 -27.43 3.80
C PHE A 201 -12.63 -27.42 3.05
N VAL A 202 -12.33 -26.25 2.51
CA VAL A 202 -11.16 -26.02 1.70
C VAL A 202 -10.28 -25.03 2.43
N GLU A 203 -9.02 -25.40 2.67
CA GLU A 203 -8.07 -24.54 3.37
C GLU A 203 -6.93 -24.13 2.43
N LYS A 204 -6.57 -22.84 2.51
CA LYS A 204 -5.38 -22.29 1.86
C LYS A 204 -4.29 -22.09 2.93
N VAL A 205 -3.21 -22.86 2.84
CA VAL A 205 -2.02 -22.70 3.68
C VAL A 205 -0.93 -22.01 2.86
N VAL A 206 -0.73 -20.70 3.07
CA VAL A 206 0.39 -19.97 2.48
C VAL A 206 1.03 -19.07 3.53
N ASP A 207 2.36 -19.14 3.63
CA ASP A 207 3.19 -18.17 4.35
C ASP A 207 3.36 -16.92 3.45
N GLU A 208 2.44 -15.95 3.58
CA GLU A 208 2.49 -14.70 2.82
C GLU A 208 3.16 -13.59 3.64
N ALA A 209 4.34 -13.13 3.22
CA ALA A 209 4.95 -11.93 3.80
C ALA A 209 3.98 -10.73 3.71
N THR A 210 3.91 -9.91 4.78
CA THR A 210 2.98 -8.78 4.77
C THR A 210 3.47 -7.67 3.82
N LYS A 211 2.51 -6.97 3.20
CA LYS A 211 2.80 -5.97 2.14
C LYS A 211 3.47 -4.71 2.69
N ASN A 212 3.04 -4.26 3.86
CA ASN A 212 3.47 -2.98 4.46
C ASN A 212 4.47 -3.18 5.61
N HIS A 213 4.52 -4.38 6.20
CA HIS A 213 5.41 -4.73 7.29
C HIS A 213 6.19 -5.99 6.94
N ARG A 214 7.03 -5.93 5.90
CA ARG A 214 7.77 -7.10 5.36
C ARG A 214 8.63 -7.89 6.38
N LEU A 215 8.77 -7.36 7.60
CA LEU A 215 9.44 -8.00 8.73
C LEU A 215 8.51 -8.83 9.61
N ASP A 216 7.19 -8.58 9.54
CA ASP A 216 6.16 -9.27 10.30
C ASP A 216 5.75 -10.55 9.56
N LYS A 217 5.71 -11.66 10.29
CA LYS A 217 5.12 -12.91 9.83
C LYS A 217 3.65 -12.91 10.21
N GLU A 218 2.76 -12.85 9.23
CA GLU A 218 1.36 -13.21 9.42
C GLU A 218 1.07 -14.45 8.58
N TYR A 219 0.54 -15.48 9.24
CA TYR A 219 -0.05 -16.61 8.55
C TYR A 219 -1.43 -16.19 8.07
N SER A 220 -1.61 -15.97 6.76
CA SER A 220 -2.96 -15.83 6.21
C SER A 220 -3.47 -17.22 5.84
N SER A 221 -4.35 -17.78 6.67
CA SER A 221 -5.19 -18.92 6.29
C SER A 221 -6.58 -18.44 5.90
N GLY A 222 -7.18 -19.09 4.92
CA GLY A 222 -8.58 -18.90 4.54
C GLY A 222 -9.26 -20.26 4.51
N ILE A 223 -10.50 -20.32 5.00
CA ILE A 223 -11.33 -21.53 5.04
C ILE A 223 -12.60 -21.26 4.25
N MET A 224 -12.87 -22.07 3.23
CA MET A 224 -14.12 -22.07 2.48
C MET A 224 -14.91 -23.33 2.86
N PRO A 225 -15.96 -23.22 3.69
CA PRO A 225 -16.80 -24.36 4.04
C PRO A 225 -17.72 -24.77 2.89
N GLU A 226 -18.13 -26.03 2.88
CA GLU A 226 -19.21 -26.52 2.03
C GLU A 226 -20.51 -25.76 2.32
N LEU A 227 -21.06 -25.11 1.29
CA LEU A 227 -22.33 -24.39 1.38
C LEU A 227 -23.50 -25.39 1.39
N ARG A 228 -24.51 -25.14 2.22
CA ARG A 228 -25.71 -25.99 2.30
C ARG A 228 -26.58 -25.79 1.05
N GLY A 229 -26.87 -26.89 0.34
CA GLY A 229 -27.99 -26.99 -0.60
C GLY A 229 -27.84 -26.21 -1.92
N GLN A 230 -26.82 -26.53 -2.71
CA GLN A 230 -26.82 -26.28 -4.16
C GLN A 230 -26.90 -27.60 -4.92
#